data_AF-C5NXD9-F1
#
_entry.id   AF-C5NXD9-F1
#
_cell.length_a   1.000
_cell.length_b   1.000
_cell.length_c   1.000
_cell.angle_alpha   90.00
_cell.angle_beta   90.00
_cell.angle_gamma   90.00
#
_symmetry.space_group_name_H-M   'P 1'
#
loop_
_entity.id
_entity.type
_entity.pdbx_description
1 polymer ?
#
loop_
_entity_poly.entity_id
_entity_poly.type
_entity_poly.pdbx_seq_one_letter_code
_entity_poly.pdbx_strand_id
1 'polypeptide(L)'
;MFEIDEHLLSQILAIGLIVLLIVVLIGYIITAIFSKIMFDIFGIKAGLAFIPYYNTYRIYKEYKGRVWKKNWGIAYIITFMIPMIVIGGFVFALINSPITSDRFYEENAMTLISGLILLIIGALIITVFNFIMLFIMYLPILDTKGRRIVLYIQAGLTVLSMFTAFIFEDNTILGNIFSIGQFVFSIVFMVVYFVAATDIRARVRSGKYVLQEKLDYNNLNSYEIDSILKARDRKLVVPVMYNGMDNYPMGDYPYPVNNYPMNNNEEVNRIEYV
;
A
#
# COMPACT_ATOMS: atom_id res chain seq x y z
N MET A 1 25.17 -40.81 1.52
CA MET A 1 23.99 -40.40 2.31
C MET A 1 24.53 -39.42 3.34
N PHE A 2 24.20 -38.13 3.23
CA PHE A 2 24.70 -37.12 4.17
C PHE A 2 23.89 -37.22 5.46
N GLU A 3 24.55 -37.56 6.55
CA GLU A 3 23.96 -37.61 7.88
C GLU A 3 23.85 -36.16 8.38
N ILE A 4 22.63 -35.61 8.38
CA ILE A 4 22.37 -34.30 8.97
C ILE A 4 22.40 -34.51 10.49
N ASP A 5 23.57 -34.30 11.10
CA ASP A 5 23.71 -34.21 12.54
C ASP A 5 22.90 -33.00 13.05
N GLU A 6 22.30 -33.15 14.23
CA GLU A 6 21.55 -32.12 14.98
C GLU A 6 22.32 -30.78 15.06
N HIS A 7 23.65 -30.83 15.13
CA HIS A 7 24.51 -29.64 15.08
C HIS A 7 24.49 -28.93 13.71
N LEU A 8 24.55 -29.67 12.59
CA LEU A 8 24.44 -29.11 11.24
C LEU A 8 23.04 -28.53 10.99
N LEU A 9 21.99 -29.21 11.48
CA LEU A 9 20.61 -28.71 11.42
C LEU A 9 20.44 -27.40 12.18
N SER A 10 21.00 -27.31 13.40
CA SER A 10 20.99 -26.10 14.24
C SER A 10 21.66 -24.92 13.55
N GLN A 11 22.82 -25.13 12.90
CA GLN A 11 23.52 -24.09 12.15
C GLN A 11 22.74 -23.62 10.92
N ILE A 12 22.16 -24.55 10.16
CA ILE A 12 21.34 -24.21 8.98
C ILE A 12 20.11 -23.40 9.40
N LEU A 13 19.44 -23.80 10.48
CA LEU A 13 18.31 -23.07 11.04
C LEU A 13 18.72 -21.66 11.51
N ALA A 14 19.85 -21.53 12.22
CA ALA A 14 20.36 -20.24 12.68
C ALA A 14 20.67 -19.30 11.51
N ILE A 15 21.36 -19.79 10.47
CA ILE A 15 21.65 -19.01 9.26
C ILE A 15 20.36 -18.62 8.54
N GLY A 16 19.42 -19.55 8.39
CA GLY A 16 18.11 -19.26 7.79
C GLY A 16 17.34 -18.18 8.55
N LEU A 17 17.37 -18.22 9.88
CA LEU A 17 16.71 -17.24 10.75
C LEU A 17 17.38 -15.86 10.65
N ILE A 18 18.71 -15.80 10.58
CA ILE A 18 19.46 -14.55 10.36
C ILE A 18 19.10 -13.93 9.00
N VAL A 19 19.09 -14.73 7.93
CA VAL A 19 18.73 -14.25 6.58
C VAL A 19 17.29 -13.74 6.55
N LEU A 20 16.36 -14.47 7.16
CA LEU A 20 14.96 -14.05 7.28
C LEU A 20 14.84 -12.71 8.03
N LEU A 21 15.57 -12.56 9.14
CA LEU A 21 15.58 -11.33 9.92
C LEU A 21 16.12 -10.15 9.11
N ILE A 22 17.20 -10.34 8.35
CA ILE A 22 17.76 -9.31 7.46
C ILE A 22 16.73 -8.88 6.41
N VAL A 23 16.08 -9.82 5.74
CA VAL A 23 15.07 -9.53 4.70
C VAL A 23 13.90 -8.73 5.28
N VAL A 24 13.38 -9.14 6.44
CA VAL A 24 12.31 -8.43 7.15
C VAL A 24 12.74 -7.03 7.55
N LEU A 25 13.97 -6.87 8.03
CA LEU A 25 14.51 -5.60 8.49
C LEU A 25 14.71 -4.62 7.32
N ILE A 26 15.20 -5.09 6.18
CA ILE A 26 15.32 -4.28 4.94
C ILE A 26 13.93 -3.80 4.48
N GLY A 27 12.95 -4.71 4.38
CA GLY A 27 11.58 -4.36 3.99
C GLY A 27 10.94 -3.34 4.95
N TYR A 28 11.22 -3.48 6.24
CA TYR A 28 10.77 -2.55 7.27
C TYR A 28 11.43 -1.17 7.14
N ILE A 29 12.76 -1.10 6.92
CA ILE A 29 13.48 0.17 6.71
C ILE A 29 12.88 0.94 5.52
N ILE A 30 12.65 0.26 4.39
CA ILE A 30 12.04 0.87 3.20
C ILE A 30 10.69 1.50 3.56
N THR A 31 9.83 0.75 4.27
CA THR A 31 8.51 1.21 4.72
C THR A 31 8.59 2.39 5.69
N ALA A 32 9.58 2.39 6.60
CA ALA A 32 9.80 3.46 7.56
C ALA A 32 10.26 4.76 6.88
N ILE A 33 11.17 4.66 5.88
CA ILE A 33 11.62 5.81 5.09
C ILE A 33 10.45 6.42 4.32
N PHE A 34 9.64 5.60 3.65
CA PHE A 34 8.45 6.08 2.96
C PHE A 34 7.47 6.77 3.92
N SER A 35 7.21 6.16 5.08
CA SER A 35 6.31 6.71 6.10
C SER A 35 6.80 8.06 6.62
N LYS A 36 8.12 8.25 6.77
CA LYS A 36 8.72 9.53 7.15
C LYS A 36 8.42 10.62 6.12
N ILE A 37 8.55 10.32 4.83
CA ILE A 37 8.23 11.26 3.74
C ILE A 37 6.74 11.64 3.79
N MET A 38 5.87 10.66 3.99
CA MET A 38 4.44 10.89 4.12
C MET A 38 4.07 11.73 5.35
N PHE A 39 4.74 11.51 6.48
CA PHE A 39 4.53 12.30 7.69
C PHE A 39 4.97 13.74 7.52
N ASP A 40 6.07 13.99 6.82
CA ASP A 40 6.48 15.33 6.44
C ASP A 40 5.43 16.01 5.55
N ILE A 41 4.80 15.28 4.62
CA ILE A 41 3.72 15.80 3.76
C ILE A 41 2.47 16.17 4.59
N PHE A 42 2.14 15.36 5.60
CA PHE A 42 0.96 15.60 6.45
C PHE A 42 1.24 16.51 7.66
N GLY A 43 2.48 16.91 7.92
CA GLY A 43 2.88 17.68 9.11
C GLY A 43 2.84 16.88 10.42
N ILE A 44 3.04 15.56 10.37
CA ILE A 44 3.10 14.67 11.54
C ILE A 44 4.55 14.54 12.04
N LYS A 45 4.74 14.30 13.35
CA LYS A 45 6.07 14.03 13.94
C LYS A 45 6.75 12.82 13.27
N ALA A 46 7.92 13.04 12.66
CA ALA A 46 8.70 12.02 11.95
C ALA A 46 9.07 10.79 12.79
N GLY A 47 9.25 10.94 14.11
CA GLY A 47 9.59 9.83 15.01
C GLY A 47 8.54 8.70 15.04
N LEU A 48 7.27 9.02 14.74
CA LEU A 48 6.20 8.03 14.68
C LEU A 48 6.32 7.08 13.47
N ALA A 49 7.13 7.44 12.45
CA ALA A 49 7.28 6.66 11.22
C ALA A 49 8.02 5.34 11.45
N PHE A 50 8.79 5.26 12.54
CA PHE A 50 9.56 4.09 12.97
C PHE A 50 8.77 3.17 13.91
N ILE A 51 7.48 3.42 14.17
CA ILE A 51 6.67 2.49 14.97
C ILE A 51 5.94 1.56 13.98
N PRO A 52 6.27 0.24 13.93
CA PRO A 52 5.63 -0.70 13.03
C PRO A 52 4.10 -0.70 13.23
N TYR A 53 3.34 -0.89 12.14
CA TYR A 53 1.87 -0.86 12.09
C TYR A 53 1.22 0.49 12.44
N TYR A 54 1.73 1.19 13.45
CA TYR A 54 1.26 2.52 13.84
C TYR A 54 1.57 3.57 12.78
N ASN A 55 2.73 3.46 12.12
CA ASN A 55 3.13 4.33 11.03
C ASN A 55 2.08 4.33 9.90
N THR A 56 1.71 3.16 9.39
CA THR A 56 0.71 3.01 8.32
C THR A 56 -0.68 3.42 8.81
N TYR A 57 -1.07 3.05 10.03
CA TYR A 57 -2.32 3.51 10.66
C TYR A 57 -2.46 5.04 10.63
N ARG A 58 -1.39 5.77 11.00
CA ARG A 58 -1.40 7.23 11.03
C ARG A 58 -1.50 7.84 9.63
N ILE A 59 -0.83 7.26 8.64
CA ILE A 59 -0.99 7.65 7.23
C ILE A 59 -2.47 7.57 6.83
N TYR A 60 -3.11 6.42 7.06
CA TYR A 60 -4.52 6.22 6.71
C TYR A 60 -5.49 7.10 7.50
N LYS A 61 -5.14 7.46 8.74
CA LYS A 61 -5.93 8.41 9.54
C LYS A 61 -5.92 9.82 8.96
N GLU A 62 -4.82 10.23 8.32
CA GLU A 62 -4.70 11.58 7.74
C GLU A 62 -5.24 11.68 6.31
N TYR A 63 -5.39 10.56 5.58
CA TYR A 63 -6.09 10.49 4.28
C TYR A 63 -7.62 10.71 4.39
N LYS A 64 -8.05 11.83 4.98
CA LYS A 64 -9.46 12.23 5.05
C LYS A 64 -9.82 13.04 3.79
N GLY A 65 -10.58 12.44 2.86
CA GLY A 65 -10.93 13.06 1.59
C GLY A 65 -12.06 12.36 0.80
N ARG A 66 -12.41 12.91 -0.38
CA ARG A 66 -13.59 12.65 -1.25
C ARG A 66 -13.99 11.20 -1.58
N VAL A 67 -13.15 10.20 -1.34
CA VAL A 67 -13.45 8.79 -1.66
C VAL A 67 -13.24 7.86 -0.45
N TRP A 68 -12.78 8.40 0.69
CA TRP A 68 -12.09 7.61 1.71
C TRP A 68 -12.73 7.78 3.09
N LYS A 69 -13.41 6.72 3.56
CA LYS A 69 -14.14 6.69 4.83
C LYS A 69 -13.22 6.99 6.03
N LYS A 70 -13.79 7.66 7.03
CA LYS A 70 -13.19 8.13 8.30
C LYS A 70 -12.39 7.07 9.11
N ASN A 71 -12.51 5.78 8.79
CA ASN A 71 -12.09 4.66 9.64
C ASN A 71 -11.05 3.71 9.02
N TRP A 72 -10.41 4.03 7.88
CA TRP A 72 -9.44 3.13 7.22
C TRP A 72 -8.23 2.75 8.08
N GLY A 73 -7.74 3.65 8.94
CA GLY A 73 -6.70 3.30 9.90
C GLY A 73 -7.15 2.22 10.88
N ILE A 74 -8.39 2.30 11.39
CA ILE A 74 -8.94 1.29 12.30
C ILE A 74 -9.14 -0.04 11.56
N ALA A 75 -9.65 0.01 10.33
CA ALA A 75 -9.79 -1.16 9.48
C ALA A 75 -8.43 -1.85 9.24
N TYR A 76 -7.36 -1.09 9.00
CA TYR A 76 -6.01 -1.63 8.87
C TYR A 76 -5.59 -2.42 10.12
N ILE A 77 -5.73 -1.82 11.31
CA ILE A 77 -5.35 -2.49 12.55
C ILE A 77 -6.16 -3.78 12.76
N ILE A 78 -7.48 -3.73 12.55
CA ILE A 78 -8.38 -4.88 12.74
C ILE A 78 -8.01 -6.02 11.78
N THR A 79 -7.77 -5.71 10.50
CA THR A 79 -7.46 -6.73 9.49
C THR A 79 -6.15 -7.46 9.77
N PHE A 80 -5.16 -6.82 10.39
CA PHE A 80 -3.92 -7.51 10.78
C PHE A 80 -4.01 -8.16 12.16
N MET A 81 -4.76 -7.58 13.11
CA MET A 81 -4.88 -8.09 14.48
C MET A 81 -5.69 -9.37 14.56
N ILE A 82 -6.83 -9.47 13.88
CA ILE A 82 -7.71 -10.65 13.95
C ILE A 82 -6.98 -11.92 13.45
N PRO A 83 -6.36 -11.94 12.26
CA PRO A 83 -5.62 -13.12 11.80
C PRO A 83 -4.44 -13.46 12.70
N MET A 84 -3.74 -12.48 13.26
CA MET A 84 -2.64 -12.74 14.19
C MET A 84 -3.11 -13.41 15.49
N ILE A 85 -4.25 -12.99 16.03
CA ILE A 85 -4.86 -13.65 17.20
C ILE A 85 -5.26 -15.09 16.84
N VAL A 86 -5.85 -15.30 15.67
CA VAL A 86 -6.25 -16.63 15.18
C VAL A 86 -5.03 -17.54 14.98
N ILE A 87 -3.99 -17.06 14.29
CA ILE A 87 -2.74 -17.79 14.07
C ILE A 87 -2.07 -18.09 15.40
N GLY A 88 -1.95 -17.10 16.29
CA GLY A 88 -1.34 -17.26 17.60
C GLY A 88 -2.09 -18.29 18.45
N GLY A 89 -3.42 -18.24 18.47
CA GLY A 89 -4.26 -19.24 19.15
C GLY A 89 -4.12 -20.64 18.56
N PHE A 90 -4.06 -20.75 17.23
CA PHE A 90 -3.88 -22.02 16.53
C PHE A 90 -2.49 -22.63 16.80
N VAL A 91 -1.42 -21.83 16.71
CA VAL A 91 -0.05 -22.26 17.02
C VAL A 91 0.08 -22.66 18.49
N PHE A 92 -0.51 -21.88 19.41
CA PHE A 92 -0.53 -22.21 20.83
C PHE A 92 -1.27 -23.53 21.09
N ALA A 93 -2.39 -23.78 20.43
CA ALA A 93 -3.11 -25.05 20.52
C ALA A 93 -2.26 -26.23 19.98
N LEU A 94 -1.49 -26.03 18.91
CA LEU A 94 -0.58 -27.03 18.36
C LEU A 94 0.59 -27.34 19.30
N ILE A 95 1.24 -26.33 19.89
CA ILE A 95 2.38 -26.53 20.79
C ILE A 95 1.96 -27.30 22.06
N ASN A 96 0.78 -27.01 22.59
CA ASN A 96 0.28 -27.67 23.80
C ASN A 96 -0.38 -29.03 23.53
N SER A 97 -0.49 -29.43 22.27
CA SER A 97 -1.09 -30.71 21.90
C SER A 97 -0.04 -31.83 21.86
N PRO A 98 -0.34 -33.02 22.42
CA PRO A 98 0.51 -34.20 22.22
C PRO A 98 0.33 -34.74 20.80
N ILE A 99 1.06 -34.16 19.84
CA ILE A 99 1.00 -34.45 18.39
C ILE A 99 1.41 -35.92 18.07
N THR A 100 1.98 -36.66 19.03
CA THR A 100 2.63 -37.97 18.83
C THR A 100 1.76 -39.22 19.04
N SER A 101 0.46 -39.10 19.34
CA SER A 101 -0.41 -40.29 19.52
C SER A 101 -1.37 -40.49 18.34
N ASP A 102 -1.54 -41.71 17.84
CA ASP A 102 -2.44 -42.01 16.72
C ASP A 102 -3.91 -41.62 16.98
N ARG A 103 -4.32 -41.53 18.26
CA ARG A 103 -5.64 -41.04 18.69
C ARG A 103 -5.83 -39.54 18.56
N PHE A 104 -4.74 -38.77 18.43
CA PHE A 104 -4.77 -37.32 18.27
C PHE A 104 -5.51 -36.90 17.00
N TYR A 105 -5.30 -37.63 15.91
CA TYR A 105 -5.96 -37.36 14.64
C TYR A 105 -7.46 -37.66 14.68
N GLU A 106 -7.92 -38.65 15.46
CA GLU A 106 -9.35 -38.94 15.58
C GLU A 106 -10.10 -37.92 16.44
N GLU A 107 -9.53 -37.49 17.58
CA GLU A 107 -10.21 -36.55 18.49
C GLU A 107 -10.07 -35.07 18.05
N ASN A 108 -8.94 -34.68 17.45
CA ASN A 108 -8.65 -33.28 17.13
C ASN A 108 -8.70 -32.94 15.64
N ALA A 109 -8.96 -33.89 14.73
CA ALA A 109 -9.06 -33.61 13.29
C ALA A 109 -10.05 -32.50 12.96
N MET A 110 -11.23 -32.49 13.60
CA MET A 110 -12.25 -31.48 13.32
C MET A 110 -11.78 -30.07 13.71
N THR A 111 -11.09 -29.95 14.85
CA THR A 111 -10.48 -28.68 15.30
C THR A 111 -9.35 -28.25 14.37
N LEU A 112 -8.49 -29.17 13.94
CA LEU A 112 -7.40 -28.89 13.00
C LEU A 112 -7.93 -28.44 11.63
N ILE A 113 -8.93 -29.14 11.09
CA ILE A 113 -9.60 -28.78 9.83
C ILE A 113 -10.27 -27.40 9.95
N SER A 114 -10.98 -27.14 11.05
CA SER A 114 -11.60 -25.83 11.28
C SER A 114 -10.57 -24.70 11.38
N GLY A 115 -9.42 -24.96 12.02
CA GLY A 115 -8.30 -24.04 12.09
C GLY A 115 -7.69 -23.76 10.72
N LEU A 116 -7.46 -24.80 9.91
CA LEU A 116 -6.97 -24.65 8.53
C LEU A 116 -7.93 -23.83 7.66
N ILE A 117 -9.24 -24.08 7.75
CA ILE A 117 -10.26 -23.30 7.03
C ILE A 117 -10.18 -21.83 7.45
N LEU A 118 -10.08 -21.55 8.75
CA LEU A 118 -10.00 -20.18 9.25
C LEU A 118 -8.71 -19.47 8.83
N LEU A 119 -7.60 -20.19 8.74
CA LEU A 119 -6.33 -19.68 8.21
C LEU A 119 -6.45 -19.32 6.72
N ILE A 120 -7.09 -20.17 5.91
CA ILE A 120 -7.34 -19.88 4.48
C ILE A 120 -8.20 -18.63 4.33
N ILE A 121 -9.29 -18.52 5.10
CA ILE A 121 -10.16 -17.33 5.09
C ILE A 121 -9.39 -16.08 5.52
N GLY A 122 -8.59 -16.19 6.59
CA GLY A 122 -7.74 -15.09 7.07
C GLY A 122 -6.73 -14.63 6.03
N ALA A 123 -6.05 -15.57 5.36
CA ALA A 123 -5.12 -15.29 4.28
C ALA A 123 -5.80 -14.60 3.10
N LEU A 124 -7.01 -15.03 2.72
CA LEU A 124 -7.80 -14.39 1.67
C LEU A 124 -8.18 -12.95 2.04
N ILE A 125 -8.64 -12.72 3.27
CA ILE A 125 -8.99 -11.39 3.78
C ILE A 125 -7.78 -10.46 3.74
N ILE A 126 -6.62 -10.90 4.27
CA ILE A 126 -5.37 -10.12 4.22
C ILE A 126 -5.01 -9.76 2.79
N THR A 127 -5.14 -10.73 1.88
CA THR A 127 -4.78 -10.57 0.47
C THR A 127 -5.64 -9.52 -0.23
N VAL A 128 -6.96 -9.62 -0.11
CA VAL A 128 -7.92 -8.64 -0.64
C VAL A 128 -7.67 -7.26 -0.03
N PHE A 129 -7.43 -7.22 1.28
CA PHE A 129 -7.20 -5.96 1.97
C PHE A 129 -5.88 -5.30 1.53
N ASN A 130 -4.80 -6.06 1.39
CA ASN A 130 -3.52 -5.55 0.86
C ASN A 130 -3.68 -4.97 -0.54
N PHE A 131 -4.47 -5.61 -1.40
CA PHE A 131 -4.80 -5.09 -2.72
C PHE A 131 -5.53 -3.73 -2.64
N ILE A 132 -6.54 -3.61 -1.77
CA ILE A 132 -7.24 -2.34 -1.54
C ILE A 132 -6.27 -1.27 -1.04
N MET A 133 -5.38 -1.64 -0.09
CA MET A 133 -4.42 -0.73 0.53
C MET A 133 -3.38 -0.17 -0.43
N LEU A 134 -3.05 -0.91 -1.49
CA LEU A 134 -2.23 -0.42 -2.60
C LEU A 134 -2.85 0.86 -3.21
N PHE A 135 -4.17 0.86 -3.46
CA PHE A 135 -4.83 2.04 -3.99
C PHE A 135 -4.95 3.16 -2.97
N ILE A 136 -5.31 2.85 -1.73
CA ILE A 136 -5.48 3.88 -0.68
C ILE A 136 -4.18 4.66 -0.47
N MET A 137 -3.07 3.93 -0.40
CA MET A 137 -1.77 4.50 -0.05
C MET A 137 -1.14 5.25 -1.22
N TYR A 138 -1.17 4.68 -2.42
CA TYR A 138 -0.35 5.19 -3.52
C TYR A 138 -1.12 6.08 -4.50
N LEU A 139 -2.43 5.88 -4.69
CA LEU A 139 -3.21 6.68 -5.64
C LEU A 139 -3.14 8.20 -5.37
N PRO A 140 -3.20 8.69 -4.11
CA PRO A 140 -3.09 10.12 -3.82
C PRO A 140 -1.72 10.72 -4.14
N ILE A 141 -0.67 9.89 -4.14
CA ILE A 141 0.73 10.30 -4.34
C ILE A 141 1.07 10.29 -5.84
N LEU A 142 0.45 9.39 -6.60
CA LEU A 142 0.67 9.24 -8.03
C LEU A 142 -0.21 10.23 -8.78
N ASP A 143 0.28 11.46 -8.87
CA ASP A 143 -0.40 12.62 -9.44
C ASP A 143 -0.53 12.57 -10.97
N THR A 144 0.48 12.07 -11.68
CA THR A 144 0.47 11.99 -13.15
C THR A 144 -0.19 10.74 -13.70
N LYS A 145 -0.72 10.82 -14.94
CA LYS A 145 -1.32 9.66 -15.64
C LYS A 145 -0.34 8.49 -15.75
N GLY A 146 0.92 8.76 -16.11
CA GLY A 146 1.97 7.73 -16.20
C GLY A 146 2.23 7.03 -14.86
N ARG A 147 2.36 7.79 -13.78
CA ARG A 147 2.55 7.26 -12.42
C ARG A 147 1.38 6.36 -11.98
N ARG A 148 0.14 6.75 -12.30
CA ARG A 148 -1.06 5.93 -12.02
C ARG A 148 -1.11 4.64 -12.84
N ILE A 149 -0.66 4.66 -14.09
CA ILE A 149 -0.59 3.43 -14.91
C ILE A 149 0.35 2.40 -14.25
N VAL A 150 1.48 2.83 -13.69
CA VAL A 150 2.40 1.92 -12.96
C VAL A 150 1.68 1.27 -11.78
N LEU A 151 0.84 2.01 -11.05
CA LEU A 151 0.00 1.44 -9.97
C LEU A 151 -0.96 0.38 -10.49
N TYR A 152 -1.64 0.64 -11.61
CA TYR A 152 -2.60 -0.30 -12.18
C TYR A 152 -1.93 -1.57 -12.68
N ILE A 153 -0.74 -1.45 -13.29
CA ILE A 153 0.06 -2.62 -13.68
C ILE A 153 0.51 -3.39 -12.44
N GLN A 154 0.99 -2.72 -11.38
CA GLN A 154 1.37 -3.38 -10.12
C GLN A 154 0.17 -4.12 -9.51
N ALA A 155 -1.00 -3.49 -9.50
CA ALA A 155 -2.22 -4.09 -9.00
C ALA A 155 -2.59 -5.35 -9.80
N GLY A 156 -2.55 -5.26 -11.14
CA GLY A 156 -2.81 -6.39 -12.04
C GLY A 156 -1.83 -7.55 -11.83
N LEU A 157 -0.53 -7.26 -11.72
CA LEU A 157 0.50 -8.26 -11.43
C LEU A 157 0.30 -8.91 -10.06
N THR A 158 -0.10 -8.12 -9.05
CA THR A 158 -0.38 -8.64 -7.70
C THR A 158 -1.54 -9.63 -7.73
N VAL A 159 -2.62 -9.32 -8.45
CA VAL A 159 -3.76 -10.26 -8.61
C VAL A 159 -3.32 -11.50 -9.39
N LEU A 160 -2.64 -11.32 -10.52
CA LEU A 160 -2.18 -12.42 -11.36
C LEU A 160 -1.23 -13.37 -10.60
N SER A 161 -0.42 -12.81 -9.69
CA SER A 161 0.50 -13.58 -8.85
C SER A 161 -0.18 -14.57 -7.90
N MET A 162 -1.43 -14.31 -7.54
CA MET A 162 -2.21 -15.21 -6.69
C MET A 162 -2.60 -16.50 -7.42
N PHE A 163 -2.65 -16.44 -8.76
CA PHE A 163 -3.03 -17.55 -9.62
C PHE A 163 -1.84 -18.20 -10.31
N THR A 164 -0.59 -17.79 -10.02
CA THR A 164 0.61 -18.29 -10.71
C THR A 164 0.74 -19.80 -10.61
N ALA A 165 0.46 -20.40 -9.44
CA ALA A 165 0.53 -21.84 -9.25
C ALA A 165 -0.48 -22.62 -10.11
N PHE A 166 -1.63 -22.02 -10.41
CA PHE A 166 -2.68 -22.62 -11.25
C PHE A 166 -2.46 -22.34 -12.73
N ILE A 167 -2.03 -21.13 -13.09
CA ILE A 167 -1.83 -20.71 -14.48
C ILE A 167 -0.62 -21.38 -15.11
N PHE A 168 0.44 -21.62 -14.32
CA PHE A 168 1.72 -22.15 -14.80
C PHE A 168 2.00 -23.56 -14.27
N GLU A 169 0.96 -24.31 -13.88
CA GLU A 169 1.08 -25.68 -13.34
C GLU A 169 1.93 -26.58 -14.26
N ASP A 170 1.67 -26.51 -15.58
CA ASP A 170 2.37 -27.32 -16.59
C ASP A 170 3.72 -26.74 -17.05
N ASN A 171 4.09 -25.53 -16.62
CA ASN A 171 5.31 -24.86 -17.08
C ASN A 171 5.98 -24.03 -15.98
N THR A 172 6.81 -24.71 -15.20
CA THR A 172 7.59 -24.11 -14.11
C THR A 172 8.59 -23.04 -14.58
N ILE A 173 9.11 -23.14 -15.81
CA ILE A 173 10.02 -22.15 -16.38
C ILE A 173 9.28 -20.81 -16.59
N LEU A 174 8.08 -20.85 -17.19
CA LEU A 174 7.24 -19.66 -17.37
C LEU A 174 6.80 -19.08 -16.03
N GLY A 175 6.43 -19.92 -15.06
CA GLY A 175 6.08 -19.47 -13.70
C GLY A 175 7.24 -18.75 -13.00
N ASN A 176 8.47 -19.24 -13.16
CA ASN A 176 9.67 -18.59 -12.62
C ASN A 176 9.97 -17.26 -13.32
N ILE A 177 9.86 -17.20 -14.65
CA ILE A 177 10.04 -15.96 -15.42
C ILE A 177 9.02 -14.91 -14.98
N PHE A 178 7.74 -15.31 -14.82
CA PHE A 178 6.69 -14.43 -14.32
C PHE A 178 7.03 -13.88 -12.92
N SER A 179 7.48 -14.76 -12.01
CA SER A 179 7.84 -14.38 -10.64
C SER A 179 9.00 -13.38 -10.60
N ILE A 180 10.04 -13.59 -11.43
CA ILE A 180 11.14 -12.64 -11.59
C ILE A 180 10.64 -11.31 -12.16
N GLY A 181 9.79 -11.35 -13.19
CA GLY A 181 9.20 -10.14 -13.79
C GLY A 181 8.38 -9.34 -12.78
N GLN A 182 7.55 -10.01 -11.98
CA GLN A 182 6.81 -9.38 -10.89
C GLN A 182 7.72 -8.76 -9.83
N PHE A 183 8.80 -9.45 -9.45
CA PHE A 183 9.77 -8.93 -8.50
C PHE A 183 10.45 -7.66 -9.02
N VAL A 184 10.94 -7.69 -10.26
CA VAL A 184 11.54 -6.52 -10.93
C VAL A 184 10.54 -5.37 -11.03
N PHE A 185 9.30 -5.66 -11.43
CA PHE A 185 8.27 -4.62 -11.53
C PHE A 185 7.92 -4.02 -10.17
N SER A 186 7.94 -4.83 -9.09
CA SER A 186 7.74 -4.33 -7.73
C SER A 186 8.84 -3.36 -7.29
N ILE A 187 10.08 -3.56 -7.75
CA ILE A 187 11.18 -2.61 -7.56
C ILE A 187 10.94 -1.33 -8.38
N VAL A 188 10.51 -1.45 -9.64
CA VAL A 188 10.17 -0.28 -10.48
C VAL A 188 9.05 0.54 -9.83
N PHE A 189 7.98 -0.12 -9.40
CA PHE A 189 6.88 0.52 -8.67
C PHE A 189 7.39 1.22 -7.40
N MET A 190 8.32 0.59 -6.68
CA MET A 190 8.98 1.18 -5.52
C MET A 190 9.68 2.51 -5.85
N VAL A 191 10.54 2.51 -6.86
CA VAL A 191 11.24 3.72 -7.29
C VAL A 191 10.25 4.82 -7.70
N VAL A 192 9.21 4.46 -8.46
CA VAL A 192 8.20 5.41 -8.94
C VAL A 192 7.43 6.07 -7.79
N TYR A 193 6.95 5.30 -6.81
CA TYR A 193 6.21 5.89 -5.68
C TYR A 193 7.12 6.75 -4.80
N PHE A 194 8.40 6.39 -4.65
CA PHE A 194 9.36 7.20 -3.87
C PHE A 194 9.62 8.55 -4.53
N VAL A 195 9.90 8.54 -5.84
CA VAL A 195 10.09 9.77 -6.61
C VAL A 195 8.85 10.67 -6.51
N ALA A 196 7.65 10.08 -6.69
CA ALA A 196 6.40 10.82 -6.56
C ALA A 196 6.20 11.41 -5.16
N ALA A 197 6.48 10.65 -4.09
CA ALA A 197 6.37 11.14 -2.72
C ALA A 197 7.38 12.27 -2.44
N THR A 198 8.61 12.18 -2.93
CA THR A 198 9.61 13.26 -2.77
C THR A 198 9.23 14.54 -3.51
N ASP A 199 8.68 14.40 -4.72
CA ASP A 199 8.20 15.51 -5.54
C ASP A 199 7.02 16.24 -4.88
N ILE A 200 6.04 15.48 -4.37
CA ILE A 200 4.94 16.02 -3.56
C ILE A 200 5.45 16.72 -2.30
N ARG A 201 6.41 16.13 -1.59
CA ARG A 201 7.01 16.73 -0.40
C ARG A 201 7.67 18.08 -0.71
N ALA A 202 8.36 18.20 -1.84
CA ALA A 202 8.94 19.48 -2.27
C ALA A 202 7.85 20.53 -2.54
N ARG A 203 6.77 20.15 -3.24
CA ARG A 203 5.61 21.03 -3.46
C ARG A 203 4.94 21.45 -2.16
N VAL A 204 4.72 20.56 -1.22
CA VAL A 204 4.09 20.88 0.07
C VAL A 204 4.98 21.79 0.92
N ARG A 205 6.30 21.59 0.91
CA ARG A 205 7.26 22.48 1.59
C ARG A 205 7.30 23.90 1.02
N SER A 206 6.87 24.11 -0.22
CA SER A 206 6.74 25.46 -0.79
C SER A 206 5.61 26.28 -0.15
N GLY A 207 4.78 25.67 0.71
CA GLY A 207 3.70 26.35 1.45
C GLY A 207 2.43 26.59 0.65
N LYS A 208 2.50 26.55 -0.69
CA LYS A 208 1.34 26.79 -1.58
C LYS A 208 0.50 25.54 -1.86
N TYR A 209 1.01 24.35 -1.57
CA TYR A 209 0.35 23.09 -1.93
C TYR A 209 0.09 22.20 -0.72
N VAL A 210 -1.03 21.49 -0.74
CA VAL A 210 -1.42 20.48 0.25
C VAL A 210 -1.82 19.20 -0.48
N LEU A 211 -1.37 18.04 0.00
CA LEU A 211 -1.69 16.75 -0.63
C LEU A 211 -3.20 16.49 -0.61
N GLN A 212 -3.83 16.67 0.55
CA GLN A 212 -5.28 16.68 0.75
C GLN A 212 -5.64 17.64 1.90
N GLU A 213 -6.61 18.52 1.67
CA GLU A 213 -7.14 19.39 2.73
C GLU A 213 -8.27 18.66 3.47
N LYS A 214 -8.40 18.86 4.79
CA LYS A 214 -9.47 18.25 5.59
C LYS A 214 -10.81 18.94 5.32
N LEU A 215 -11.40 18.68 4.15
CA LEU A 215 -12.69 19.20 3.72
C LEU A 215 -13.76 18.12 3.76
N ASP A 216 -15.02 18.53 3.95
CA ASP A 216 -16.17 17.64 3.81
C ASP A 216 -16.55 17.50 2.34
N TYR A 217 -15.72 16.75 1.62
CA TYR A 217 -15.89 16.53 0.19
C TYR A 217 -17.18 15.77 -0.19
N ASN A 218 -17.93 15.24 0.78
CA ASN A 218 -19.21 14.59 0.51
C ASN A 218 -20.34 15.62 0.36
N ASN A 219 -20.22 16.74 1.07
CA ASN A 219 -21.22 17.79 1.13
C ASN A 219 -20.83 19.03 0.31
N LEU A 220 -19.53 19.16 -0.05
CA LEU A 220 -19.01 20.29 -0.80
C LEU A 220 -18.80 19.94 -2.28
N ASN A 221 -19.34 20.77 -3.17
CA ASN A 221 -19.08 20.68 -4.61
C ASN A 221 -17.66 21.18 -4.95
N SER A 222 -17.15 20.83 -6.13
CA SER A 222 -15.82 21.19 -6.62
C SER A 222 -15.55 22.70 -6.55
N TYR A 223 -16.55 23.55 -6.82
CA TYR A 223 -16.45 25.00 -6.70
C TYR A 223 -16.33 25.49 -5.25
N GLU A 224 -17.04 24.86 -4.32
CA GLU A 224 -16.98 25.21 -2.89
C GLU A 224 -15.65 24.76 -2.28
N ILE A 225 -15.14 23.62 -2.74
CA ILE A 225 -13.80 23.15 -2.39
C ILE A 225 -12.75 24.15 -2.88
N ASP A 226 -12.82 24.58 -4.14
CA ASP A 226 -11.89 25.55 -4.71
C ASP A 226 -11.96 26.91 -4.00
N SER A 227 -13.18 27.40 -3.70
CA SER A 227 -13.35 28.66 -2.99
C SER A 227 -12.80 28.60 -1.56
N ILE A 228 -12.99 27.49 -0.83
CA ILE A 228 -12.42 27.29 0.51
C ILE A 228 -10.89 27.18 0.45
N LEU A 229 -10.35 26.49 -0.57
CA LEU A 229 -8.91 26.38 -0.79
C LEU A 229 -8.28 27.75 -1.11
N LYS A 230 -8.93 28.53 -1.98
CA LYS A 230 -8.54 29.89 -2.34
C LYS A 230 -8.62 30.85 -1.15
N ALA A 231 -9.66 30.75 -0.32
CA ALA A 231 -9.78 31.51 0.92
C ALA A 231 -8.67 31.19 1.94
N ARG A 232 -8.05 30.02 1.84
CA ARG A 232 -6.94 29.56 2.69
C ARG A 232 -5.56 29.70 2.06
N ASP A 233 -5.47 30.29 0.86
CA ASP A 233 -4.27 30.42 0.03
C ASP A 233 -3.53 29.07 -0.17
N ARG A 234 -4.29 28.00 -0.41
CA ARG A 234 -3.78 26.63 -0.59
C ARG A 234 -4.26 26.04 -1.90
N LYS A 235 -3.43 25.21 -2.55
CA LYS A 235 -3.79 24.42 -3.72
C LYS A 235 -3.63 22.93 -3.45
N LEU A 236 -4.49 22.10 -4.03
CA LEU A 236 -4.29 20.65 -3.97
C LEU A 236 -3.18 20.23 -4.93
N VAL A 237 -2.32 19.31 -4.48
CA VAL A 237 -1.25 18.76 -5.33
C VAL A 237 -1.84 17.96 -6.50
N VAL A 238 -2.97 17.29 -6.27
CA VAL A 238 -3.76 16.65 -7.31
C VAL A 238 -5.06 17.44 -7.45
N PRO A 239 -5.31 18.11 -8.59
CA PRO A 239 -6.53 18.88 -8.77
C PRO A 239 -7.75 17.97 -8.74
N VAL A 240 -8.84 18.53 -8.22
CA VAL A 240 -10.17 17.95 -8.27
C VAL A 240 -10.59 17.82 -9.73
N MET A 241 -10.63 16.60 -10.28
CA MET A 241 -11.24 16.37 -11.59
C MET A 241 -12.76 16.41 -11.47
N TYR A 242 -13.39 17.12 -12.39
CA TYR A 242 -14.82 17.10 -12.64
C TYR A 242 -15.23 15.70 -13.11
N ASN A 243 -16.10 15.01 -12.38
CA ASN A 243 -16.94 13.98 -12.98
C ASN A 243 -18.18 14.71 -13.52
N GLY A 244 -18.36 14.75 -14.84
CA GLY A 244 -19.52 15.40 -15.49
C GLY A 244 -20.87 14.83 -15.00
N MET A 245 -22.03 15.40 -15.25
CA MET A 245 -22.56 16.37 -16.21
C MET A 245 -23.94 16.72 -15.66
N ASP A 246 -24.35 17.98 -15.60
CA ASP A 246 -25.77 18.36 -15.72
C ASP A 246 -25.83 19.79 -16.27
N ASN A 247 -26.28 19.89 -17.52
CA ASN A 247 -26.75 21.09 -18.21
C ASN A 247 -25.77 22.24 -18.49
N TYR A 248 -24.92 22.13 -19.52
CA TYR A 248 -24.64 23.29 -20.37
C TYR A 248 -24.41 22.84 -21.84
N PRO A 249 -25.05 23.49 -22.83
CA PRO A 249 -24.84 23.19 -24.23
C PRO A 249 -23.58 23.89 -24.75
N MET A 250 -22.84 23.17 -25.59
CA MET A 250 -21.74 23.59 -26.47
C MET A 250 -20.36 23.86 -25.87
N GLY A 251 -19.37 23.14 -26.41
CA GLY A 251 -18.02 23.66 -26.68
C GLY A 251 -16.92 23.27 -25.69
N ASP A 252 -16.01 22.41 -26.17
CA ASP A 252 -14.60 22.28 -25.76
C ASP A 252 -14.22 21.70 -24.39
N TYR A 253 -13.78 20.44 -24.45
CA TYR A 253 -12.71 19.74 -23.70
C TYR A 253 -12.63 19.83 -22.16
N PRO A 254 -12.20 18.74 -21.47
CA PRO A 254 -12.12 18.71 -20.01
C PRO A 254 -10.95 19.57 -19.49
N TYR A 255 -11.26 20.75 -18.96
CA TYR A 255 -10.27 21.63 -18.32
C TYR A 255 -9.84 21.10 -16.94
N PRO A 256 -8.52 21.04 -16.64
CA PRO A 256 -8.02 20.88 -15.28
C PRO A 256 -8.24 22.18 -14.48
N VAL A 257 -8.86 22.08 -13.31
CA VAL A 257 -9.05 23.22 -12.39
C VAL A 257 -7.72 23.57 -11.73
N ASN A 258 -6.93 24.41 -12.41
CA ASN A 258 -5.77 25.10 -11.84
C ASN A 258 -5.53 26.45 -12.55
N ASN A 259 -6.59 27.14 -12.97
CA ASN A 259 -6.47 28.50 -13.51
C ASN A 259 -6.30 29.51 -12.36
N TYR A 260 -5.08 29.57 -11.84
CA TYR A 260 -4.49 30.89 -11.66
C TYR A 260 -4.25 31.42 -13.08
N PRO A 261 -4.50 32.70 -13.38
CA PRO A 261 -3.83 33.26 -14.55
C PRO A 261 -2.34 32.98 -14.34
N MET A 262 -1.77 32.18 -15.24
CA MET A 262 -0.34 32.17 -15.43
C MET A 262 -0.02 33.64 -15.71
N ASN A 263 0.66 34.31 -14.78
CA ASN A 263 1.27 35.57 -15.17
C ASN A 263 2.24 35.15 -16.28
N ASN A 264 2.09 35.72 -17.48
CA ASN A 264 2.78 35.34 -18.71
C ASN A 264 4.31 35.54 -18.67
N ASN A 265 4.90 35.55 -17.46
CA ASN A 265 6.32 35.67 -17.19
C ASN A 265 6.94 34.35 -16.70
N GLU A 266 6.16 33.26 -16.53
CA GLU A 266 6.70 31.93 -16.18
C GLU A 266 6.79 30.96 -17.39
N GLU A 267 6.70 31.46 -18.62
CA GLU A 267 6.95 30.71 -19.86
C GLU A 267 8.44 30.57 -20.22
N VAL A 268 9.39 30.50 -19.28
CA VAL A 268 10.77 30.12 -19.63
C VAL A 268 11.45 29.38 -18.46
N ASN A 269 11.12 28.11 -18.28
CA ASN A 269 12.10 27.12 -17.84
C ASN A 269 11.62 25.69 -18.14
N ARG A 270 11.34 25.47 -19.43
CA ARG A 270 11.42 24.15 -20.03
C ARG A 270 12.91 23.84 -20.13
N ILE A 271 13.44 23.04 -19.19
CA ILE A 271 14.78 22.46 -19.34
C ILE A 271 14.67 21.48 -20.51
N GLU A 272 15.10 21.94 -21.68
CA GLU A 272 15.48 21.08 -22.78
C GLU A 272 16.72 20.29 -22.35
N TYR A 273 16.62 18.97 -22.41
CA TYR A 273 17.78 18.10 -22.33
C TYR A 273 18.46 18.13 -23.71
N VAL A 274 19.70 18.60 -23.74
CA VAL A 274 20.70 18.25 -24.77
C VAL A 274 21.46 17.03 -24.29
#